data_AF-A0A9N9XCC3-F1
#
_entry.id   AF-A0A9N9XCC3-F1
#
_cell.length_a   1.000
_cell.length_b   1.000
_cell.length_c   1.000
_cell.angle_alpha   90.00
_cell.angle_beta   90.00
_cell.angle_gamma   90.00
#
_symmetry.space_group_name_H-M   'P 1'
#
loop_
_entity.id
_entity.type
_entity.pdbx_description
1 polymer ?
#
loop_
_entity_poly.entity_id
_entity_poly.type
_entity_poly.pdbx_seq_one_letter_code
_entity_poly.pdbx_strand_id
1 'polypeptide(L)'
;MPTPYHHTYVMKLFDRSVDLARFEEDTPLYPICRAWMQNQPRNPQPIIKRRLSSPEPVNNSWIDNASEVHRLPAAITPFISRVPSPLPEQKQNKNNVNLDYEECPPPSRQSLMQMHLKRWSKVKKKWIQTAVNNEARYEQSTHILTAIYNR
;
A
#
# COMPACT_ATOMS: atom_id res chain seq x y z
N MET A 1 13.90 47.68 -14.43
CA MET A 1 13.36 46.53 -15.19
C MET A 1 11.85 46.54 -15.04
N PRO A 2 11.06 46.52 -16.11
CA PRO A 2 9.60 46.42 -16.01
C PRO A 2 9.23 45.07 -15.37
N THR A 3 8.34 45.09 -14.38
CA THR A 3 7.80 43.88 -13.76
C THR A 3 7.04 43.06 -14.81
N PRO A 4 7.26 41.74 -14.93
CA PRO A 4 6.51 40.92 -15.86
C PRO A 4 5.01 41.05 -15.59
N TYR A 5 4.23 41.20 -16.67
CA TYR A 5 2.77 41.23 -16.60
C TYR A 5 2.28 39.89 -16.03
N HIS A 6 1.78 39.90 -14.80
CA HIS A 6 1.14 38.73 -14.20
C HIS A 6 -0.36 38.84 -14.38
N HIS A 7 -0.94 37.91 -15.14
CA HIS A 7 -2.39 37.70 -15.14
C HIS A 7 -2.80 37.28 -13.73
N THR A 8 -3.94 37.77 -13.23
CA THR A 8 -4.46 37.39 -11.90
C THR A 8 -5.69 36.53 -12.07
N TYR A 9 -5.73 35.40 -11.36
CA TYR A 9 -6.84 34.44 -11.42
C TYR A 9 -7.37 34.24 -10.00
N VAL A 10 -8.27 35.11 -9.56
CA VAL A 10 -8.74 35.12 -8.17
C VAL A 10 -10.00 34.28 -8.01
N MET A 11 -9.94 33.28 -7.13
CA MET A 11 -11.10 32.51 -6.67
C MET A 11 -11.53 33.02 -5.29
N LYS A 12 -12.84 33.19 -5.08
CA LYS A 12 -13.42 33.60 -3.79
C LYS A 12 -14.44 32.55 -3.32
N LEU A 13 -14.29 32.10 -2.09
CA LEU A 13 -15.29 31.28 -1.40
C LEU A 13 -15.49 31.86 0.01
N PHE A 14 -16.73 32.26 0.32
CA PHE A 14 -17.06 33.05 1.52
C PHE A 14 -16.17 34.30 1.65
N ASP A 15 -15.56 34.52 2.83
CA ASP A 15 -14.71 35.67 3.16
C ASP A 15 -13.23 35.45 2.84
N ARG A 16 -12.91 34.42 2.05
CA ARG A 16 -11.54 34.01 1.74
C ARG A 16 -11.30 34.04 0.24
N SER A 17 -10.19 34.65 -0.19
CA SER A 17 -9.78 34.70 -1.60
C SER A 17 -8.38 34.13 -1.79
N VAL A 18 -8.17 33.51 -2.96
CA VAL A 18 -6.88 32.95 -3.39
C VAL A 18 -6.62 33.36 -4.82
N ASP A 19 -5.41 33.87 -5.06
CA ASP A 19 -4.90 34.13 -6.41
C ASP A 19 -4.21 32.88 -6.95
N LEU A 20 -4.87 32.21 -7.88
CA LEU A 20 -4.43 30.97 -8.51
C LEU A 20 -3.30 31.18 -9.51
N ALA A 21 -3.12 32.40 -10.03
CA ALA A 21 -2.06 32.71 -10.99
C ALA A 21 -0.64 32.58 -10.40
N ARG A 22 -0.55 32.38 -9.08
CA ARG A 22 0.68 32.15 -8.34
C ARG A 22 1.15 30.70 -8.35
N PHE A 23 0.33 29.79 -8.86
CA PHE A 23 0.59 28.36 -8.91
C PHE A 23 0.74 27.89 -10.36
N GLU A 24 1.67 26.98 -10.62
CA GLU A 24 1.77 26.26 -11.90
C GLU A 24 0.63 25.24 -12.01
N GLU A 25 0.24 24.86 -13.23
CA GLU A 25 -0.87 23.91 -13.47
C GLU A 25 -0.68 22.55 -12.81
N ASP A 26 0.57 22.12 -12.58
CA ASP A 26 0.93 20.87 -11.92
C ASP A 26 1.09 21.00 -10.40
N THR A 27 0.81 22.18 -9.83
CA THR A 27 0.92 22.40 -8.39
C THR A 27 -0.06 21.49 -7.66
N PRO A 28 0.40 20.69 -6.67
CA PRO A 28 -0.50 19.83 -5.91
C PRO A 28 -1.51 20.65 -5.10
N LEU A 29 -2.66 20.05 -4.79
CA LEU A 29 -3.76 20.72 -4.11
C LEU A 29 -3.39 21.28 -2.73
N TYR A 30 -2.48 20.61 -2.01
CA TYR A 30 -2.14 20.97 -0.62
C TYR A 30 -1.55 22.39 -0.48
N PRO A 31 -0.51 22.80 -1.24
CA PRO A 31 -0.04 24.18 -1.28
C PRO A 31 -1.13 25.22 -1.57
N ILE A 32 -2.06 24.90 -2.47
CA ILE A 32 -3.18 25.79 -2.84
C ILE A 32 -4.13 25.96 -1.65
N CYS A 33 -4.53 24.86 -1.00
CA CYS A 33 -5.36 24.90 0.21
C CYS A 33 -4.69 25.65 1.37
N ARG A 34 -3.37 25.49 1.55
CA ARG A 34 -2.61 26.21 2.59
C ARG A 34 -2.60 27.72 2.35
N ALA A 35 -2.41 28.16 1.11
CA ALA A 35 -2.49 29.58 0.76
C ALA A 35 -3.91 30.13 0.98
N TRP A 36 -4.94 29.32 0.73
CA TRP A 36 -6.33 29.68 1.01
C TRP A 36 -6.60 29.95 2.48
N MET A 37 -6.18 29.02 3.35
CA MET A 37 -6.36 29.19 4.78
C MET A 37 -5.60 30.41 5.32
N GLN A 38 -4.43 30.74 4.74
CA GLN A 38 -3.65 31.91 5.15
C GLN A 38 -4.33 33.24 4.83
N ASN A 39 -5.07 33.33 3.70
CA ASN A 39 -5.81 34.54 3.29
C ASN A 39 -4.97 35.82 3.35
N GLN A 40 -3.75 35.78 2.79
CA GLN A 40 -2.82 36.91 2.75
C GLN A 40 -2.74 37.48 1.32
N PRO A 41 -3.77 38.21 0.84
CA PRO A 41 -3.82 38.70 -0.55
C PRO A 41 -2.65 39.65 -0.86
N ARG A 42 -2.22 40.42 0.15
CA ARG A 42 -1.16 41.43 0.06
C ARG A 42 0.26 40.90 0.24
N ASN A 43 0.42 39.61 0.55
CA ASN A 43 1.74 39.04 0.73
C ASN A 43 2.24 38.50 -0.62
N PRO A 44 3.31 39.07 -1.20
CA PRO A 44 3.99 38.48 -2.34
C PRO A 44 4.81 37.28 -1.86
N GLN A 45 4.12 36.20 -1.48
CA GLN A 45 4.79 34.94 -1.22
C GLN A 45 5.46 34.49 -2.53
N PRO A 46 6.75 34.12 -2.50
CA PRO A 46 7.44 33.67 -3.70
C PRO A 46 6.69 32.47 -4.30
N ILE A 47 6.70 32.37 -5.63
CA ILE A 47 6.19 31.21 -6.38
C ILE A 47 6.66 29.95 -5.66
N ILE A 48 5.73 29.08 -5.26
CA ILE A 48 6.05 27.86 -4.54
C ILE A 48 6.81 26.97 -5.52
N LYS A 49 8.13 27.08 -5.51
CA LYS A 49 9.01 26.25 -6.33
C LYS A 49 8.74 24.81 -5.92
N ARG A 50 8.48 23.95 -6.91
CA ARG A 50 8.37 22.50 -6.72
C ARG A 50 9.55 22.06 -5.86
N ARG A 51 9.28 21.39 -4.73
CA ARG A 51 10.34 20.63 -4.06
C ARG A 51 10.70 19.51 -5.03
N LEU A 52 11.82 19.66 -5.73
CA LEU A 52 12.38 18.55 -6.48
C LEU A 52 12.62 17.42 -5.48
N SER A 53 12.11 16.23 -5.78
CA SER A 53 12.46 15.04 -5.01
C SER A 53 13.98 14.97 -4.94
N SER A 54 14.52 14.64 -3.75
CA SER A 54 15.97 14.43 -3.61
C SER A 54 16.42 13.47 -4.71
N PRO A 55 17.51 13.78 -5.45
CA PRO A 55 18.00 12.89 -6.49
C PRO A 55 18.23 11.50 -5.90
N GLU A 56 17.78 10.48 -6.63
CA GLU A 56 18.00 9.10 -6.25
C GLU A 56 19.52 8.81 -6.19
N PRO A 57 20.05 8.18 -5.12
CA PRO A 57 21.45 7.79 -5.08
C PRO A 57 21.80 6.88 -6.28
N VAL A 58 22.90 7.22 -6.94
CA VAL A 58 23.36 6.68 -8.24
C VAL A 58 23.86 5.24 -8.13
N ASN A 59 24.16 4.75 -6.92
CA ASN A 59 24.87 3.50 -6.74
C ASN A 59 23.91 2.35 -6.41
N ASN A 60 23.68 1.49 -7.41
CA ASN A 60 22.98 0.20 -7.28
C ASN A 60 23.96 -0.94 -6.95
N SER A 61 25.12 -0.65 -6.34
CA SER A 61 26.10 -1.69 -5.99
C SER A 61 25.58 -2.52 -4.82
N TRP A 62 24.98 -3.66 -5.14
CA TRP A 62 24.50 -4.67 -4.21
C TRP A 62 25.61 -5.58 -3.66
N ILE A 63 26.87 -5.33 -4.02
CA ILE A 63 27.91 -6.36 -3.92
C ILE A 63 29.25 -5.68 -3.63
N ASP A 64 29.55 -5.42 -2.36
CA ASP A 64 30.87 -5.81 -1.81
C ASP A 64 30.99 -5.56 -0.31
N ASN A 65 30.35 -4.52 0.22
CA ASN A 65 30.56 -4.11 1.61
C ASN A 65 29.24 -4.09 2.39
N ALA A 66 29.02 -5.09 3.25
CA ALA A 66 27.92 -5.15 4.22
C ALA A 66 27.93 -3.98 5.25
N SER A 67 28.73 -2.95 5.03
CA SER A 67 28.86 -1.79 5.89
C SER A 67 27.97 -0.62 5.48
N GLU A 68 27.41 -0.60 4.26
CA GLU A 68 26.50 0.48 3.85
C GLU A 68 25.41 0.02 2.86
N VAL A 69 24.34 -0.57 3.40
CA VAL A 69 23.15 -0.97 2.63
C VAL A 69 22.12 0.15 2.69
N HIS A 70 21.99 0.94 1.61
CA HIS A 70 21.04 2.06 1.56
C HIS A 70 19.65 1.69 1.02
N ARG A 71 19.50 0.52 0.40
CA ARG A 71 18.24 0.01 -0.14
C ARG A 71 18.19 -1.50 0.03
N LEU A 72 17.01 -2.12 -0.10
CA LEU A 72 16.84 -3.58 -0.24
C LEU A 72 16.51 -3.98 -1.68
N PRO A 73 16.93 -5.17 -2.16
CA PRO A 73 16.73 -5.56 -3.54
C PRO A 73 15.24 -5.73 -3.82
N ALA A 74 14.84 -5.47 -5.06
CA ALA A 74 13.45 -5.71 -5.47
C ALA A 74 13.09 -7.20 -5.32
N ALA A 75 11.80 -7.49 -5.12
CA ALA A 75 11.34 -8.87 -5.04
C ALA A 75 11.65 -9.61 -6.35
N ILE A 76 12.09 -10.86 -6.24
CA ILE A 76 12.46 -11.71 -7.40
C ILE A 76 11.25 -11.95 -8.32
N THR A 77 10.07 -12.05 -7.73
CA THR A 77 8.80 -12.29 -8.44
C THR A 77 7.77 -11.21 -8.12
N PRO A 78 6.82 -10.95 -9.05
CA PRO A 78 5.81 -9.92 -8.88
C PRO A 78 4.90 -10.17 -7.68
N PHE A 79 4.08 -9.17 -7.33
CA PHE A 79 3.11 -9.29 -6.25
C PHE A 79 2.18 -10.49 -6.43
N ILE A 80 2.17 -11.38 -5.45
CA ILE A 80 1.20 -12.46 -5.30
C ILE A 80 0.28 -12.09 -4.14
N SER A 81 -1.02 -12.40 -4.26
CA SER A 81 -1.98 -12.16 -3.18
C SER A 81 -1.51 -12.77 -1.86
N ARG A 82 -1.61 -11.98 -0.77
CA ARG A 82 -1.34 -12.46 0.59
C ARG A 82 -2.41 -13.43 1.09
N VAL A 83 -3.58 -13.41 0.48
CA VAL A 83 -4.71 -14.26 0.86
C VAL A 83 -4.62 -15.58 0.08
N PRO A 84 -4.58 -16.74 0.76
CA PRO A 84 -4.56 -18.03 0.09
C PRO A 84 -5.82 -18.25 -0.75
N SER A 85 -5.68 -19.04 -1.82
CA SER A 85 -6.84 -19.47 -2.60
C SER A 85 -7.81 -20.31 -1.74
N PRO A 86 -9.12 -20.20 -1.99
CA PRO A 86 -10.13 -20.89 -1.18
C PRO A 86 -10.00 -22.41 -1.35
N LEU A 87 -10.15 -23.13 -0.24
CA LEU A 87 -10.22 -24.59 -0.23
C LEU A 87 -11.47 -25.10 -0.97
N PRO A 88 -11.50 -26.35 -1.45
CA PRO A 88 -12.68 -26.93 -2.10
C PRO A 88 -13.96 -26.79 -1.26
N GLU A 89 -13.85 -26.99 0.05
CA GLU A 89 -14.95 -26.86 1.00
C GLU A 89 -15.48 -25.42 1.12
N GLN A 90 -14.71 -24.41 0.69
CA GLN A 90 -15.11 -22.99 0.68
C GLN A 90 -15.71 -22.55 -0.65
N LYS A 91 -15.57 -23.35 -1.70
CA LYS A 91 -16.13 -23.08 -3.03
C LYS A 91 -17.55 -23.64 -3.20
N GLN A 92 -18.06 -24.38 -2.22
CA GLN A 92 -19.39 -24.97 -2.26
C GLN A 92 -20.47 -23.86 -2.27
N ASN A 93 -21.51 -24.07 -3.09
CA ASN A 93 -22.63 -23.17 -3.18
C ASN A 93 -23.47 -23.24 -1.90
N LYS A 94 -23.73 -22.08 -1.28
CA LYS A 94 -24.58 -21.96 -0.07
C LYS A 94 -25.99 -22.49 -0.30
N ASN A 95 -26.46 -22.52 -1.55
CA ASN A 95 -27.80 -22.98 -1.91
C ASN A 95 -27.89 -24.52 -1.99
N ASN A 96 -26.78 -25.24 -1.85
CA ASN A 96 -26.74 -26.70 -1.90
C ASN A 96 -26.71 -27.36 -0.51
N VAL A 97 -27.29 -26.68 0.49
CA VAL A 97 -27.43 -27.23 1.84
C VAL A 97 -28.71 -28.06 1.85
N ASN A 98 -28.58 -29.37 2.05
CA ASN A 98 -29.72 -30.23 2.27
C ASN A 98 -30.36 -29.88 3.63
N LEU A 99 -31.59 -29.39 3.60
CA LEU A 99 -32.41 -29.05 4.77
C LEU A 99 -33.48 -30.11 5.06
N ASP A 100 -33.50 -31.17 4.26
CA ASP A 100 -34.36 -32.33 4.47
C ASP A 100 -33.73 -33.23 5.54
N TYR A 101 -34.24 -33.08 6.76
CA TYR A 101 -33.80 -33.84 7.93
C TYR A 101 -34.46 -35.22 8.01
N GLU A 102 -35.46 -35.53 7.17
CA GLU A 102 -36.14 -36.82 7.12
C GLU A 102 -35.32 -37.83 6.29
N GLU A 103 -34.81 -37.41 5.13
CA GLU A 103 -33.94 -38.27 4.29
C GLU A 103 -32.49 -38.33 4.80
N CYS A 104 -32.01 -37.28 5.48
CA CYS A 104 -30.64 -37.18 5.98
C CYS A 104 -30.62 -36.61 7.40
N PRO A 105 -30.54 -37.47 8.44
CA PRO A 105 -30.47 -36.98 9.81
C PRO A 105 -29.24 -36.09 10.00
N PRO A 106 -29.34 -35.02 10.80
CA PRO A 106 -28.25 -34.08 10.96
C PRO A 106 -27.03 -34.77 11.58
N PRO A 107 -25.80 -34.40 11.16
CA PRO A 107 -24.60 -34.98 11.73
C PRO A 107 -24.54 -34.70 13.24
N SER A 108 -24.08 -35.69 14.01
CA SER A 108 -23.93 -35.52 15.45
C SER A 108 -22.95 -34.39 15.78
N ARG A 109 -23.16 -33.73 16.92
CA ARG A 109 -22.28 -32.65 17.40
C ARG A 109 -20.80 -33.04 17.39
N GLN A 110 -20.48 -34.27 17.81
CA GLN A 110 -19.11 -34.77 17.84
C GLN A 110 -18.51 -34.90 16.44
N SER A 111 -19.29 -35.43 15.48
CA SER A 111 -18.87 -35.56 14.08
C SER A 111 -18.62 -34.19 13.45
N LEU A 112 -19.54 -33.24 13.66
CA LEU A 112 -19.44 -31.87 13.18
C LEU A 112 -18.20 -31.16 13.74
N MET A 113 -17.92 -31.33 15.05
CA MET A 113 -16.73 -30.78 15.69
C MET A 113 -15.44 -31.34 15.07
N GLN A 114 -15.36 -32.66 14.88
CA GLN A 114 -14.18 -33.29 14.26
C GLN A 114 -13.97 -32.81 12.82
N MET A 115 -15.04 -32.67 12.03
CA MET A 115 -14.97 -32.15 10.67
C MET A 115 -14.44 -30.72 10.65
N HIS A 116 -14.95 -29.85 11.53
CA HIS A 116 -14.48 -28.47 11.63
C HIS A 116 -13.03 -28.37 12.06
N LEU A 117 -12.59 -29.16 13.06
CA LEU A 117 -11.19 -29.19 13.48
C LEU A 117 -10.25 -29.58 12.32
N LYS A 118 -10.60 -30.64 11.58
CA LYS A 118 -9.86 -31.07 10.39
C LYS A 118 -9.80 -29.95 9.35
N ARG A 119 -10.93 -29.29 9.08
CA ARG A 119 -11.00 -28.17 8.12
C ARG A 119 -10.15 -26.98 8.57
N TRP A 120 -10.26 -26.53 9.81
CA TRP A 120 -9.49 -25.40 10.32
C TRP A 120 -7.99 -25.68 10.35
N SER A 121 -7.58 -26.93 10.61
CA SER A 121 -6.20 -27.36 10.46
C SER A 121 -5.70 -27.20 9.02
N LYS A 122 -6.49 -27.62 8.01
CA LYS A 122 -6.16 -27.38 6.59
C LYS A 122 -6.07 -25.90 6.25
N VAL A 123 -7.03 -25.09 6.72
CA VAL A 123 -7.02 -23.63 6.53
C VAL A 123 -5.72 -23.03 7.08
N LYS A 124 -5.39 -23.32 8.35
CA LYS A 124 -4.16 -22.84 8.98
C LYS A 124 -2.92 -23.22 8.18
N LYS A 125 -2.80 -24.49 7.77
CA LYS A 125 -1.66 -24.96 6.94
C LYS A 125 -1.56 -24.20 5.62
N LYS A 126 -2.69 -23.94 4.95
CA LYS A 126 -2.71 -23.21 3.68
C LYS A 126 -2.26 -21.76 3.85
N TRP A 127 -2.70 -21.09 4.92
CA TRP A 127 -2.26 -19.73 5.26
C TRP A 127 -0.75 -19.66 5.52
N ILE A 128 -0.21 -20.59 6.31
CA ILE A 128 1.24 -20.65 6.58
C ILE A 128 2.00 -20.87 5.28
N GLN A 129 1.58 -21.82 4.44
CA GLN A 129 2.24 -22.09 3.16
C GLN A 129 2.22 -20.87 2.23
N THR A 130 1.09 -20.16 2.14
CA THR A 130 0.99 -18.94 1.33
C THR A 130 1.86 -17.81 1.89
N ALA A 131 1.96 -17.67 3.21
CA ALA A 131 2.86 -16.71 3.83
C ALA A 131 4.34 -17.00 3.47
N VAL A 132 4.78 -18.25 3.65
CA VAL A 132 6.13 -18.69 3.28
C VAL A 132 6.43 -18.42 1.80
N ASN A 133 5.50 -18.76 0.91
CA ASN A 133 5.67 -18.49 -0.52
C ASN A 133 5.77 -16.99 -0.84
N ASN A 134 5.04 -16.14 -0.10
CA ASN A 134 5.10 -14.70 -0.28
C ASN A 134 6.42 -14.11 0.23
N GLU A 135 6.97 -14.67 1.31
CA GLU A 135 8.26 -14.28 1.90
C GLU A 135 9.44 -14.75 1.06
N ALA A 136 9.37 -15.92 0.43
CA ALA A 136 10.41 -16.45 -0.45
C ALA A 136 10.81 -15.48 -1.58
N ARG A 137 9.90 -14.59 -1.98
CA ARG A 137 10.16 -13.56 -3.00
C ARG A 137 11.18 -12.51 -2.56
N TYR A 138 11.40 -12.39 -1.25
CA TYR A 138 12.34 -11.47 -0.63
C TYR A 138 13.59 -12.18 -0.09
N GLU A 139 13.89 -13.39 -0.54
CA GLU A 139 15.02 -14.21 -0.06
C GLU A 139 16.37 -13.45 -0.08
N GLN A 140 16.64 -12.68 -1.13
CA GLN A 140 17.86 -11.86 -1.18
C GLN A 140 17.86 -10.75 -0.12
N SER A 141 16.72 -10.11 0.10
CA SER A 141 16.57 -9.09 1.14
C SER A 141 16.72 -9.70 2.53
N THR A 142 16.14 -10.87 2.78
CA THR A 142 16.26 -11.55 4.09
C THR A 142 17.70 -11.99 4.35
N HIS A 143 18.41 -12.48 3.33
CA HIS A 143 19.84 -12.80 3.45
C HIS A 143 20.67 -11.57 3.84
N ILE A 144 20.46 -10.43 3.17
CA ILE A 144 21.15 -9.17 3.50
C ILE A 144 20.84 -8.73 4.94
N LEU A 145 19.56 -8.72 5.33
CA LEU A 145 19.16 -8.34 6.69
C LEU A 145 19.73 -9.28 7.76
N THR A 146 19.81 -10.58 7.46
CA THR A 146 20.40 -11.58 8.36
C THR A 146 21.90 -11.37 8.51
N ALA A 147 22.60 -11.05 7.42
CA ALA A 147 24.02 -10.73 7.45
C ALA A 147 24.32 -9.44 8.23
N ILE A 148 23.44 -8.44 8.16
CA ILE A 148 23.53 -7.20 8.96
C ILE A 148 23.27 -7.49 10.45
N TYR A 149 22.25 -8.29 10.76
CA TYR A 149 21.85 -8.57 12.13
C TYR A 149 22.86 -9.43 12.89
N ASN A 150 23.48 -10.40 12.20
CA ASN A 150 24.44 -11.33 12.81
C ASN A 150 25.87 -10.76 12.90
N ARG A 151 26.08 -9.51 12.51
CA ARG A 151 27.35 -8.79 12.60
C ARG A 151 27.48 -8.10 13.95
#